data_AF-A0A1S3ZLM8-F1
#
_entry.id   AF-A0A1S3ZLM8-F1
#
_cell.length_a   1.000
_cell.length_b   1.000
_cell.length_c   1.000
_cell.angle_alpha   90.00
_cell.angle_beta   90.00
_cell.angle_gamma   90.00
#
_symmetry.space_group_name_H-M   'P 1'
#
loop_
_entity.id
_entity.type
_entity.pdbx_description
1 polymer ?
#
loop_
_entity_poly.entity_id
_entity_poly.type
_entity_poly.pdbx_seq_one_letter_code
_entity_poly.pdbx_strand_id
1 'polypeptide(L)'
;DLQVVVVRIDLPLQLQVNHALVEEIWNINRQLIDTVVEISDEGFDPSAVASATEGGEGTTVKCSFTSVALSPSLKSQYASAQMSQIQPLRLLVPANYPDCSLVLLDEFPVEVSKKYEDHSMKAKSRFGVFLRNFSQPMSLKDIAKTWDVCARSVISECAQQNGGGTLSSKYGSWENCLSTA
;
A
#
# COMPACT_ATOMS: atom_id res chain seq x y z
N ASP A 1 -28.13 -8.74 48.80
CA ASP A 1 -27.28 -7.69 48.23
C ASP A 1 -26.66 -8.10 46.91
N LEU A 2 -26.85 -7.21 45.92
CA LEU A 2 -26.06 -6.97 44.69
C LEU A 2 -25.81 -8.15 43.72
N GLN A 3 -26.71 -8.30 42.75
CA GLN A 3 -26.36 -8.87 41.44
C GLN A 3 -25.51 -7.84 40.68
N VAL A 4 -24.26 -8.19 40.37
CA VAL A 4 -23.42 -7.42 39.45
C VAL A 4 -23.96 -7.63 38.05
N VAL A 5 -24.77 -6.68 37.57
CA VAL A 5 -25.16 -6.60 36.17
C VAL A 5 -23.94 -6.12 35.39
N VAL A 6 -23.26 -7.05 34.72
CA VAL A 6 -22.25 -6.71 33.71
C VAL A 6 -23.01 -6.09 32.54
N VAL A 7 -23.10 -4.77 32.52
CA VAL A 7 -23.60 -4.02 31.37
C VAL A 7 -22.56 -4.16 30.27
N ARG A 8 -22.79 -5.07 29.32
CA ARG A 8 -22.10 -5.03 28.04
C ARG A 8 -22.56 -3.75 27.34
N ILE A 9 -21.67 -2.77 27.26
CA ILE A 9 -21.90 -1.59 26.43
C ILE A 9 -21.65 -2.06 25.00
N ASP A 10 -22.72 -2.46 24.31
CA ASP A 10 -22.67 -2.70 22.88
C ASP A 10 -22.46 -1.34 22.18
N LEU A 11 -21.20 -1.05 21.84
CA LEU A 11 -20.85 0.13 21.05
C LEU A 11 -21.55 0.03 19.68
N PRO A 12 -21.94 1.16 19.05
CA PRO A 12 -22.49 1.14 17.70
C PRO A 12 -21.53 0.44 16.73
N LEU A 13 -22.04 -0.46 15.88
CA LEU A 13 -21.24 -1.27 14.94
C LEU A 13 -20.28 -0.41 14.10
N GLN A 14 -20.74 0.75 13.63
CA GLN A 14 -19.90 1.70 12.88
C GLN A 14 -18.69 2.21 13.67
N LEU A 15 -18.83 2.42 14.99
CA LEU A 15 -17.73 2.88 15.83
C LEU A 15 -16.72 1.75 16.09
N GLN A 16 -17.18 0.50 16.20
CA GLN A 16 -16.31 -0.68 16.30
C GLN A 16 -15.56 -0.96 15.00
N VAL A 17 -16.22 -0.88 13.84
CA VAL A 17 -15.57 -1.08 12.53
C VAL A 17 -14.50 -0.01 12.29
N ASN A 18 -14.81 1.26 12.59
CA ASN A 18 -13.82 2.32 12.53
C ASN A 18 -12.64 2.09 13.49
N HIS A 19 -12.89 1.60 14.71
CA HIS A 19 -11.81 1.28 15.65
C HIS A 19 -10.94 0.13 15.14
N ALA A 20 -11.53 -0.95 14.64
CA ALA A 20 -10.79 -2.10 14.10
C ALA A 20 -9.95 -1.72 12.87
N LEU A 21 -10.49 -0.89 11.97
CA LEU A 21 -9.76 -0.35 10.83
C LEU A 21 -8.56 0.50 11.27
N VAL A 22 -8.75 1.39 12.24
CA VAL A 22 -7.68 2.23 12.79
C VAL A 22 -6.58 1.37 13.43
N GLU A 23 -6.94 0.32 14.16
CA GLU A 23 -5.98 -0.62 14.75
C GLU A 23 -5.22 -1.42 13.67
N GLU A 24 -5.90 -1.85 12.61
CA GLU A 24 -5.25 -2.50 11.47
C GLU A 24 -4.24 -1.56 10.80
N ILE A 25 -4.64 -0.31 10.50
CA ILE A 25 -3.76 0.72 9.93
C ILE A 25 -2.53 0.95 10.82
N TRP A 26 -2.74 1.08 12.13
CA TRP A 26 -1.64 1.24 13.07
C TRP A 26 -0.68 0.05 13.06
N ASN A 27 -1.21 -1.18 12.98
CA ASN A 27 -0.40 -2.39 12.86
C ASN A 27 0.37 -2.48 11.54
N ILE A 28 -0.21 -2.01 10.43
CA ILE A 28 0.46 -1.94 9.13
C ILE A 28 1.62 -0.95 9.17
N ASN A 29 1.37 0.28 9.64
CA ASN A 29 2.39 1.34 9.68
C ASN A 29 3.55 1.02 10.65
N ARG A 30 3.33 0.16 11.65
CA ARG A 30 4.41 -0.34 12.51
C ARG A 30 5.30 -1.38 11.80
N GLN A 31 4.79 -2.04 10.76
CA GLN A 31 5.50 -3.10 10.01
C GLN A 31 6.13 -2.60 8.71
N LEU A 32 5.49 -1.66 8.01
CA LEU A 32 5.98 -1.13 6.73
C LEU A 32 6.75 0.17 6.96
N ILE A 33 7.98 0.21 6.45
CA ILE A 33 8.87 1.38 6.62
C ILE A 33 8.68 2.37 5.47
N ASP A 34 8.65 1.87 4.23
CA ASP A 34 8.56 2.72 3.03
C ASP A 34 7.12 3.05 2.64
N THR A 35 6.12 2.46 3.30
CA THR A 35 4.70 2.66 2.97
C THR A 35 3.92 3.07 4.21
N VAL A 36 3.19 4.18 4.09
CA VAL A 36 2.27 4.69 5.11
C VAL A 36 0.84 4.53 4.61
N VAL A 37 0.00 3.93 5.45
CA VAL A 37 -1.43 3.82 5.24
C VAL A 37 -2.14 4.86 6.11
N GLU A 38 -3.01 5.66 5.51
CA GLU A 38 -3.73 6.72 6.22
C GLU A 38 -5.16 6.84 5.74
N ILE A 39 -6.05 7.26 6.64
CA ILE A 39 -7.42 7.63 6.30
C ILE A 39 -7.35 8.99 5.60
N SER A 40 -7.96 9.09 4.44
CA SER A 40 -8.01 10.32 3.65
C SER A 40 -9.35 11.01 3.84
N ASP A 41 -9.31 12.27 4.25
CA ASP A 41 -10.48 13.16 4.33
C ASP A 41 -10.84 13.79 2.97
N GLU A 42 -10.00 13.58 1.95
CA GLU A 42 -10.32 13.96 0.59
C GLU A 42 -11.47 13.11 0.07
N GLY A 43 -12.68 13.67 0.13
CA GLY A 43 -13.89 13.06 -0.43
C GLY A 43 -13.70 12.80 -1.92
N PHE A 44 -13.90 11.54 -2.32
CA PHE A 44 -14.11 11.23 -3.73
C PHE A 44 -15.46 11.82 -4.19
N ASP A 45 -15.64 11.97 -5.50
CA ASP A 45 -16.98 12.26 -6.05
C ASP A 45 -17.98 11.27 -5.43
N PRO A 46 -19.00 11.75 -4.69
CA PRO A 46 -20.02 10.90 -4.09
C PRO A 46 -20.65 9.93 -5.10
N SER A 47 -20.67 10.29 -6.39
CA SER A 47 -21.14 9.42 -7.47
C SER A 47 -20.25 8.19 -7.71
N ALA A 48 -18.92 8.32 -7.57
CA ALA A 48 -17.98 7.22 -7.72
C ALA A 48 -17.95 6.29 -6.49
N VAL A 49 -18.17 6.85 -5.29
CA VAL A 49 -18.29 6.07 -4.04
C VAL A 49 -19.62 5.29 -4.01
N ALA A 50 -20.70 5.92 -4.48
CA ALA A 50 -22.02 5.29 -4.56
C ALA A 50 -22.13 4.22 -5.64
N SER A 51 -21.33 4.27 -6.72
CA SER A 51 -21.26 3.18 -7.71
C SER A 51 -20.40 2.00 -7.23
N ALA A 52 -19.41 2.28 -6.38
CA ALA A 52 -18.51 1.29 -5.79
C ALA A 52 -19.10 0.52 -4.60
N THR A 53 -20.11 1.07 -3.91
CA THR A 53 -20.71 0.48 -2.71
C THR A 53 -22.23 0.46 -2.81
N GLU A 54 -22.86 -0.68 -2.51
CA GLU A 54 -24.30 -0.78 -2.33
C GLU A 54 -24.72 -0.01 -1.06
N GLY A 55 -24.75 1.33 -1.13
CA GLY A 55 -25.15 2.18 0.00
C GLY A 55 -24.36 3.49 0.16
N GLY A 56 -23.28 3.69 -0.61
CA GLY A 56 -22.52 4.95 -0.60
C GLY A 56 -21.73 5.26 0.68
N GLU A 57 -21.64 4.32 1.64
CA GLU A 57 -20.97 4.52 2.93
C GLU A 57 -19.66 3.72 3.01
N GLY A 58 -18.55 4.41 3.29
CA GLY A 58 -17.23 3.80 3.44
C GLY A 58 -16.13 4.82 3.76
N THR A 59 -14.98 4.33 4.22
CA THR A 59 -13.81 5.13 4.60
C THR A 59 -12.78 5.10 3.49
N THR A 60 -12.37 6.27 2.97
CA THR A 60 -11.27 6.32 2.00
C THR A 60 -9.93 6.18 2.70
N VAL A 61 -9.09 5.30 2.18
CA VAL A 61 -7.75 5.03 2.68
C VAL A 61 -6.74 5.19 1.54
N LYS A 62 -5.58 5.77 1.84
CA LYS A 62 -4.46 5.91 0.92
C LYS A 62 -3.27 5.10 1.41
N CYS A 63 -2.60 4.41 0.49
CA CYS A 63 -1.30 3.79 0.72
C CYS A 63 -0.23 4.61 -0.01
N SER A 64 0.50 5.42 0.73
CA SER A 64 1.52 6.34 0.22
C SER A 64 2.90 5.72 0.36
N PHE A 65 3.63 5.58 -0.75
CA PHE A 65 4.99 5.05 -0.73
C PHE A 65 6.02 6.20 -0.69
N THR A 66 6.90 6.18 0.31
CA THR A 66 8.02 7.08 0.48
C THR A 66 9.28 6.26 0.71
N SER A 67 10.17 6.19 -0.28
CA SER A 67 11.44 5.48 -0.07
C SER A 67 12.33 6.27 0.90
N VAL A 68 12.61 5.68 2.05
CA VAL A 68 13.43 6.34 3.10
C VAL A 68 14.93 6.13 2.89
N ALA A 69 15.32 5.15 2.06
CA ALA A 69 16.70 4.73 1.84
C ALA A 69 17.28 5.19 0.48
N LEU A 70 16.81 6.32 -0.05
CA LEU A 70 17.32 6.86 -1.30
C LEU A 70 18.72 7.47 -1.15
N SER A 71 19.58 7.24 -2.15
CA SER A 71 20.84 7.98 -2.25
C SER A 71 20.56 9.48 -2.43
N PRO A 72 21.48 10.37 -2.01
CA PRO A 72 21.31 11.81 -2.19
C PRO A 72 21.04 12.20 -3.65
N SER A 73 21.69 11.53 -4.61
CA SER A 73 21.49 11.77 -6.04
C SER A 73 20.09 11.38 -6.50
N LEU A 74 19.57 10.22 -6.09
CA LEU A 74 18.21 9.81 -6.46
C LEU A 74 17.18 10.72 -5.78
N LYS A 75 17.40 11.09 -4.52
CA LYS A 75 16.54 12.03 -3.78
C LYS A 75 16.46 13.40 -4.47
N SER A 76 17.59 13.92 -4.96
CA SER A 76 17.61 15.15 -5.75
C SER A 76 16.85 15.03 -7.07
N GLN A 77 16.92 13.89 -7.76
CA GLN A 77 16.14 13.64 -8.98
C GLN A 77 14.63 13.54 -8.73
N TYR A 78 14.24 12.94 -7.61
CA TYR A 78 12.85 12.90 -7.13
C TYR A 78 12.31 14.29 -6.78
N ALA A 79 13.16 15.16 -6.22
CA ALA A 79 12.78 16.52 -5.84
C ALA A 79 12.76 17.48 -7.04
N SER A 80 13.56 17.23 -8.08
CA SER A 80 13.68 18.09 -9.26
C SER A 80 12.64 17.81 -10.35
N ALA A 81 11.65 16.94 -10.07
CA ALA A 81 10.65 16.46 -11.04
C ALA A 81 11.25 15.81 -12.31
N GLN A 82 12.55 15.49 -12.30
CA GLN A 82 13.18 14.70 -13.37
C GLN A 82 12.71 13.24 -13.33
N MET A 83 12.33 12.76 -12.14
CA MET A 83 11.62 11.50 -11.96
C MET A 83 10.22 11.73 -11.41
N SER A 84 9.27 11.02 -12.02
CA SER A 84 7.89 10.93 -11.56
C SER A 84 7.81 10.23 -10.20
N GLN A 85 7.17 10.88 -9.23
CA GLN A 85 6.91 10.27 -7.92
C GLN A 85 5.78 9.25 -8.03
N ILE A 86 5.88 8.15 -7.28
CA ILE A 86 4.81 7.14 -7.22
C ILE A 86 3.61 7.76 -6.50
N GLN A 87 2.47 7.85 -7.20
CA GLN A 87 1.24 8.37 -6.59
C GLN A 87 0.66 7.34 -5.61
N PRO A 88 0.03 7.78 -4.51
CA PRO A 88 -0.59 6.88 -3.55
C PRO A 88 -1.63 5.97 -4.21
N LEU A 89 -1.73 4.73 -3.72
CA LEU A 89 -2.83 3.84 -4.05
C LEU A 89 -4.06 4.22 -3.21
N ARG A 90 -5.20 4.44 -3.87
CA ARG A 90 -6.44 4.85 -3.20
C ARG A 90 -7.44 3.70 -3.13
N LEU A 91 -8.00 3.52 -1.95
CA LEU A 91 -8.91 2.44 -1.59
C LEU A 91 -10.14 3.02 -0.89
N LEU A 92 -11.27 2.35 -1.06
CA LEU A 92 -12.46 2.55 -0.24
C LEU A 92 -12.68 1.30 0.61
N VAL A 93 -12.77 1.51 1.92
CA VAL A 93 -13.11 0.49 2.90
C VAL A 93 -14.61 0.56 3.17
N PRO A 94 -15.41 -0.42 2.72
CA PRO A 94 -16.84 -0.44 2.98
C PRO A 94 -17.16 -0.56 4.48
N ALA A 95 -18.32 -0.07 4.92
CA ALA A 95 -18.75 -0.14 6.32
C ALA A 95 -18.93 -1.58 6.86
N ASN A 96 -19.05 -2.56 5.97
CA ASN A 96 -19.15 -3.98 6.30
C ASN A 96 -17.81 -4.73 6.18
N TYR A 97 -16.69 -4.03 6.06
CA TYR A 97 -15.35 -4.63 6.18
C TYR A 97 -15.16 -5.27 7.58
N PRO A 98 -14.55 -6.47 7.69
CA PRO A 98 -13.85 -7.24 6.67
C PRO A 98 -14.69 -8.25 5.88
N ASP A 99 -16.01 -8.28 6.05
CA ASP A 99 -16.91 -9.26 5.40
C ASP A 99 -17.12 -8.98 3.91
N CYS A 100 -16.60 -7.86 3.40
CA CYS A 100 -16.63 -7.49 1.99
C CYS A 100 -15.26 -7.06 1.47
N SER A 101 -15.07 -7.21 0.15
CA SER A 101 -13.86 -6.79 -0.53
C SER A 101 -13.69 -5.27 -0.50
N LEU A 102 -12.46 -4.83 -0.27
CA LEU A 102 -12.05 -3.44 -0.45
C LEU A 102 -12.24 -3.01 -1.91
N VAL A 103 -12.61 -1.75 -2.14
CA VAL A 103 -12.81 -1.22 -3.50
C VAL A 103 -11.63 -0.35 -3.91
N LEU A 104 -11.09 -0.62 -5.10
CA LEU A 104 -9.98 0.13 -5.66
C LEU A 104 -10.52 1.35 -6.41
N LEU A 105 -10.04 2.53 -6.04
CA LEU A 105 -10.49 3.79 -6.64
C LEU A 105 -9.61 4.24 -7.80
N ASP A 106 -8.46 3.58 -8.00
CA ASP A 106 -7.52 3.90 -9.06
C ASP A 106 -7.70 3.00 -10.28
N GLU A 107 -7.54 3.58 -11.46
CA GLU A 107 -7.48 2.81 -12.71
C GLU A 107 -6.11 2.15 -12.87
N PHE A 108 -6.12 0.88 -13.29
CA PHE A 108 -4.91 0.10 -13.53
C PHE A 108 -4.68 -0.07 -15.03
N PRO A 109 -3.54 0.39 -15.57
CA PRO A 109 -3.25 0.23 -16.98
C PRO A 109 -3.13 -1.26 -17.33
N VAL A 110 -3.84 -1.67 -18.38
CA VAL A 110 -3.92 -3.07 -18.85
C VAL A 110 -2.62 -3.52 -19.52
N GLU A 111 -1.83 -2.58 -20.07
CA GLU A 111 -0.61 -2.88 -20.81
C GLU A 111 0.49 -1.84 -20.55
N VAL A 112 1.67 -2.30 -20.11
CA VAL A 112 2.85 -1.44 -19.92
C VAL A 112 3.66 -1.46 -21.20
N SER A 113 3.44 -0.48 -22.08
CA SER A 113 4.45 -0.23 -23.12
C SER A 113 5.77 0.15 -22.42
N LYS A 114 6.93 -0.26 -22.95
CA LYS A 114 8.27 0.10 -22.43
C LYS A 114 8.52 1.62 -22.30
N LYS A 115 7.58 2.45 -22.75
CA LYS A 115 7.67 3.91 -22.84
C LYS A 115 7.26 4.64 -21.55
N TYR A 116 6.75 3.96 -20.53
CA TYR A 116 6.36 4.63 -19.29
C TYR A 116 7.57 4.96 -18.42
N GLU A 117 8.07 6.18 -18.52
CA GLU A 117 8.95 6.80 -17.51
C GLU A 117 8.17 7.17 -16.23
N ASP A 118 6.86 6.91 -16.19
CA ASP A 118 6.04 7.12 -15.00
C ASP A 118 6.17 5.93 -14.03
N HIS A 119 6.90 6.14 -12.94
CA HIS A 119 7.05 5.15 -11.86
C HIS A 119 5.71 4.80 -11.22
N SER A 120 4.75 5.74 -11.19
CA SER A 120 3.39 5.52 -10.69
C SER A 120 2.65 4.49 -11.55
N MET A 121 2.67 4.66 -12.88
CA MET A 121 2.02 3.71 -13.79
C MET A 121 2.68 2.33 -13.76
N LYS A 122 4.02 2.27 -13.64
CA LYS A 122 4.74 1.00 -13.46
C LYS A 122 4.32 0.29 -12.17
N ALA A 123 4.25 1.01 -11.05
CA ALA A 123 3.86 0.44 -9.76
C ALA A 123 2.41 -0.04 -9.78
N LYS A 124 1.48 0.78 -10.29
CA LYS A 124 0.06 0.44 -10.45
C LYS A 124 -0.14 -0.76 -11.36
N SER A 125 0.57 -0.85 -12.49
CA SER A 125 0.44 -2.01 -13.37
C SER A 125 0.88 -3.31 -12.69
N ARG A 126 2.04 -3.31 -12.01
CA ARG A 126 2.50 -4.49 -11.24
C ARG A 126 1.49 -4.90 -10.19
N PHE A 127 0.96 -3.93 -9.46
CA PHE A 127 -0.08 -4.16 -8.47
C PHE A 127 -1.35 -4.76 -9.10
N GLY A 128 -1.78 -4.24 -10.25
CA GLY A 128 -2.90 -4.79 -11.02
C GLY A 128 -2.70 -6.24 -11.47
N VAL A 129 -1.46 -6.63 -11.80
CA VAL A 129 -1.12 -8.04 -12.08
C VAL A 129 -1.24 -8.90 -10.82
N PHE A 130 -0.75 -8.43 -9.67
CA PHE A 130 -0.89 -9.15 -8.40
C PHE A 130 -2.35 -9.39 -8.01
N LEU A 131 -3.22 -8.39 -8.18
CA LEU A 131 -4.64 -8.49 -7.84
C LEU A 131 -5.37 -9.59 -8.61
N ARG A 132 -5.02 -9.78 -9.89
CA ARG A 132 -5.63 -10.84 -10.72
C ARG A 132 -5.30 -12.25 -10.23
N ASN A 133 -4.21 -12.41 -9.49
CA ASN A 133 -3.70 -13.69 -9.04
C ASN A 133 -4.08 -14.03 -7.58
N PHE A 134 -4.82 -13.16 -6.89
CA PHE A 134 -5.13 -13.32 -5.48
C PHE A 134 -6.56 -13.82 -5.24
N SER A 135 -6.73 -14.59 -4.15
CA SER A 135 -8.06 -14.98 -3.66
C SER A 135 -8.74 -13.78 -2.99
N GLN A 136 -10.00 -13.54 -3.32
CA GLN A 136 -10.82 -12.50 -2.69
C GLN A 136 -11.64 -13.07 -1.51
N PRO A 137 -11.95 -12.26 -0.48
CA PRO A 137 -11.53 -10.86 -0.26
C PRO A 137 -10.10 -10.76 0.33
N MET A 138 -9.34 -9.73 -0.07
CA MET A 138 -8.06 -9.38 0.55
C MET A 138 -8.26 -8.44 1.74
N SER A 139 -7.43 -8.58 2.79
CA SER A 139 -7.33 -7.60 3.88
C SER A 139 -6.62 -6.32 3.44
N LEU A 140 -6.84 -5.21 4.15
CA LEU A 140 -6.11 -3.96 3.93
C LEU A 140 -4.60 -4.17 4.11
N LYS A 141 -4.21 -5.00 5.08
CA LYS A 141 -2.82 -5.40 5.30
C LYS A 141 -2.19 -6.10 4.09
N ASP A 142 -2.90 -7.02 3.46
CA ASP A 142 -2.38 -7.74 2.30
C ASP A 142 -2.25 -6.83 1.07
N ILE A 143 -3.23 -5.94 0.88
CA ILE A 143 -3.16 -4.90 -0.16
C ILE A 143 -1.97 -3.97 0.07
N ALA A 144 -1.82 -3.43 1.28
CA ALA A 144 -0.73 -2.50 1.61
C ALA A 144 0.65 -3.15 1.40
N LYS A 145 0.83 -4.41 1.82
CA LYS A 145 2.06 -5.17 1.59
C LYS A 145 2.35 -5.38 0.11
N THR A 146 1.31 -5.71 -0.66
CA THR A 146 1.46 -5.96 -2.10
C THR A 146 1.82 -4.67 -2.84
N TRP A 147 1.17 -3.56 -2.48
CA TRP A 147 1.51 -2.23 -2.99
C TRP A 147 2.96 -1.85 -2.67
N ASP A 148 3.38 -2.02 -1.42
CA ASP A 148 4.73 -1.75 -0.95
C ASP A 148 5.80 -2.54 -1.74
N VAL A 149 5.58 -3.82 -2.00
CA VAL A 149 6.46 -4.66 -2.84
C VAL A 149 6.52 -4.14 -4.28
N CYS A 150 5.38 -3.77 -4.87
CA CYS A 150 5.34 -3.26 -6.24
C CYS A 150 6.09 -1.94 -6.36
N ALA A 151 5.84 -0.99 -5.46
CA ALA A 151 6.50 0.31 -5.44
C ALA A 151 8.01 0.16 -5.21
N ARG A 152 8.43 -0.63 -4.21
CA ARG A 152 9.86 -0.88 -3.94
C ARG A 152 10.57 -1.51 -5.14
N SER A 153 9.92 -2.43 -5.83
CA SER A 153 10.47 -3.08 -7.02
C SER A 153 10.74 -2.07 -8.15
N VAL A 154 9.84 -1.11 -8.37
CA VAL A 154 10.02 -0.02 -9.34
C VAL A 154 11.20 0.89 -8.96
N ILE A 155 11.33 1.25 -7.68
CA ILE A 155 12.48 2.04 -7.19
C ILE A 155 13.79 1.28 -7.34
N SER A 156 13.80 -0.01 -7.02
CA SER A 156 14.99 -0.86 -7.13
C SER A 156 15.50 -0.93 -8.57
N GLU A 157 14.60 -1.07 -9.55
CA GLU A 157 14.95 -1.04 -10.97
C GLU A 157 15.52 0.31 -11.40
N CYS A 158 14.90 1.40 -10.93
CA CYS A 158 15.40 2.74 -11.17
C CYS A 158 16.82 2.92 -10.60
N ALA A 159 17.07 2.47 -9.37
CA ALA A 159 18.41 2.50 -8.77
C ALA A 159 19.43 1.68 -9.58
N GLN A 160 19.06 0.49 -10.06
CA GLN A 160 19.92 -0.36 -10.89
C GLN A 160 20.27 0.29 -12.23
N GLN A 161 19.29 0.92 -12.89
CA GLN A 161 19.50 1.65 -14.15
C GLN A 161 20.46 2.84 -13.98
N ASN A 162 20.51 3.43 -12.78
CA ASN A 162 21.38 4.54 -12.44
C ASN A 162 22.73 4.08 -11.85
N GLY A 163 23.15 2.83 -12.09
CA GLY A 163 24.44 2.30 -11.63
C GLY A 163 24.46 1.85 -10.17
N GLY A 164 23.30 1.81 -9.52
CA GLY A 164 23.09 1.13 -8.24
C GLY A 164 23.05 -0.39 -8.40
N GLY A 165 22.93 -1.10 -7.29
CA GLY A 165 22.93 -2.55 -7.26
C GLY A 165 23.09 -3.06 -5.84
N THR A 166 23.25 -4.38 -5.67
CA THR A 166 23.55 -4.96 -4.37
C THR A 166 25.05 -4.90 -4.10
N LEU A 167 25.46 -4.93 -2.83
CA LEU A 167 26.88 -5.09 -2.49
C LEU A 167 27.46 -6.34 -3.16
N SER A 168 26.67 -7.42 -3.22
CA SER A 168 27.06 -8.66 -3.85
C SER A 168 27.25 -8.56 -5.36
N SER A 169 26.50 -7.70 -6.06
CA SER A 169 26.68 -7.51 -7.51
C SER A 169 27.99 -6.81 -7.84
N LYS A 170 28.56 -6.05 -6.89
CA LYS A 170 29.81 -5.30 -7.09
C LYS A 170 31.04 -5.99 -6.48
N TYR A 171 30.87 -6.67 -5.36
CA TYR A 171 31.98 -7.22 -4.56
C TYR A 171 31.94 -8.73 -4.37
N GLY A 172 30.94 -9.44 -4.92
CA GLY A 172 30.75 -10.88 -4.73
C GLY A 172 29.97 -11.23 -3.47
N SER A 173 29.58 -12.50 -3.33
CA SER A 173 28.87 -12.99 -2.14
C SER A 173 29.79 -13.03 -0.94
N TRP A 174 29.26 -12.79 0.26
CA TRP A 174 30.00 -13.01 1.50
C TRP A 174 30.42 -14.48 1.59
N GLU A 175 31.69 -14.73 1.88
CA GLU A 175 32.23 -16.08 2.06
C GLU A 175 31.81 -16.60 3.44
N ASN A 176 31.35 -17.86 3.51
CA ASN A 176 30.98 -18.46 4.78
C ASN A 176 32.24 -18.87 5.55
N CYS A 177 32.58 -18.12 6.61
CA CYS A 177 33.81 -18.33 7.40
C CYS A 177 33.87 -19.69 8.13
N LEU A 178 32.81 -20.50 8.09
CA LEU A 178 32.74 -21.81 8.74
C LEU A 178 33.27 -22.96 7.86
N SER A 179 33.60 -22.70 6.58
CA SER A 179 34.03 -23.74 5.64
C SER A 179 35.54 -23.98 5.58
N THR A 180 36.33 -23.35 6.45
CA THR A 180 37.77 -23.64 6.58
C THR A 180 38.04 -24.39 7.89
N ALA A 181 38.00 -25.72 7.80
CA ALA A 181 38.57 -26.66 8.76
C ALA A 181 39.57 -27.56 8.04
#